data_AF-A0A816FPB5-F1
#
_entry.id   AF-A0A816FPB5-F1
#
_cell.length_a   1.000
_cell.length_b   1.000
_cell.length_c   1.000
_cell.angle_alpha   90.00
_cell.angle_beta   90.00
_cell.angle_gamma   90.00
#
_symmetry.space_group_name_H-M   'P 1'
#
loop_
_entity.id
_entity.type
_entity.pdbx_description
1 polymer ?
#
loop_
_entity_poly.entity_id
_entity_poly.type
_entity_poly.pdbx_seq_one_letter_code
_entity_poly.pdbx_strand_id
1 'polypeptide(L)'
;MRDLTSVVLLSSDVLQTDIQRVQLLQKPGSDQSPFAVLVKRLVESNEQMRAQAAKINRLVPQDENANRSISFDSNTISLIESSVRNLDRLAKTFHEICAGLTTQILMLSDANERISAQDIENIAYQACDKIYKKEDSGPYESLRDSMNETISTLSTISNSLESGAYDSPLPEQNAKQAIYVIAEQLKTSMNESDSVRGRLELKEEELLDLKKMLKVKHDELSELNIRLSLNEKKIENLQRELEEKDSKYKQTLEEARVDGQKKIKQCEEAMAVLQNDNEQLEQEKSALKDRLKQLTKNKLVDDLMQKKIGGPQKTAGMLSPSPDDRVSLQRQLGSPSIGDGLVLSSTSDQEVAALRNTVRLLKDELWHLKMTRTSAELAKLDTPTPSTKTNEIADIYKNSTLLLNDLFSSIASYKITGDNVAAKQEIIRTKMKLVDQTAFNLNNRLNQCQSCVLPGSTIQTNMKTFSNPQFSKSLAQDRQLAAEIQLPGAVNGGEFDITQEQYRTIMREAIGCI
;
A
#
# COMPACT_ATOMS: atom_id res chain seq x y z
N MET A 1 -7.65 -21.39 44.81
CA MET A 1 -7.83 -22.80 44.37
C MET A 1 -8.86 -22.97 43.27
N ARG A 2 -10.08 -22.44 43.40
CA ARG A 2 -11.04 -22.47 42.28
C ARG A 2 -10.44 -21.82 41.04
N ASP A 3 -9.77 -20.68 41.21
CA ASP A 3 -9.10 -19.95 40.11
C ASP A 3 -8.00 -20.77 39.43
N LEU A 4 -7.14 -21.45 40.19
CA LEU A 4 -6.17 -22.41 39.65
C LEU A 4 -6.87 -23.49 38.82
N THR A 5 -7.98 -24.02 39.32
CA THR A 5 -8.74 -25.08 38.65
C THR A 5 -9.37 -24.56 37.35
N SER A 6 -9.94 -23.35 37.37
CA SER A 6 -10.44 -22.66 36.18
C SER A 6 -9.33 -22.39 35.17
N VAL A 7 -8.15 -21.93 35.61
CA VAL A 7 -6.97 -21.71 34.74
C VAL A 7 -6.53 -23.02 34.10
N VAL A 8 -6.42 -24.12 34.86
CA VAL A 8 -6.05 -25.44 34.31
C VAL A 8 -7.06 -25.92 33.27
N LEU A 9 -8.36 -25.80 33.54
CA LEU A 9 -9.41 -26.21 32.60
C LEU A 9 -9.40 -25.36 31.32
N LEU A 10 -9.34 -24.03 31.45
CA LEU A 10 -9.26 -23.12 30.30
C LEU A 10 -7.99 -23.33 29.47
N SER A 11 -6.83 -23.48 30.11
CA SER A 11 -5.57 -23.82 29.43
C SER A 11 -5.67 -25.17 28.73
N SER A 12 -6.31 -26.16 29.34
CA SER A 12 -6.53 -27.48 28.74
C SER A 12 -7.44 -27.44 27.50
N ASP A 13 -8.46 -26.57 27.49
CA ASP A 13 -9.34 -26.37 26.34
C ASP A 13 -8.65 -25.65 25.17
N VAL A 14 -7.82 -24.64 25.47
CA VAL A 14 -6.94 -24.00 24.47
C VAL A 14 -5.94 -25.01 23.89
N LEU A 15 -5.22 -25.74 24.75
CA LEU A 15 -4.26 -26.78 24.34
C LEU A 15 -4.93 -27.86 23.49
N GLN A 16 -6.13 -28.32 23.86
CA GLN A 16 -6.87 -29.30 23.07
C GLN A 16 -7.18 -28.79 21.66
N THR A 17 -7.62 -27.53 21.56
CA THR A 17 -7.98 -26.89 20.30
C THR A 17 -6.76 -26.73 19.39
N ASP A 18 -5.62 -26.28 19.94
CA ASP A 18 -4.38 -26.10 19.18
C ASP A 18 -3.72 -27.43 18.81
N ILE A 19 -3.76 -28.45 19.68
CA ILE A 19 -3.36 -29.81 19.33
C ILE A 19 -4.19 -30.36 18.17
N GLN A 20 -5.51 -30.17 18.19
CA GLN A 20 -6.39 -30.59 17.09
C GLN A 20 -6.08 -29.84 15.78
N ARG A 21 -5.75 -28.55 15.84
CA ARG A 21 -5.28 -27.78 14.67
C ARG A 21 -3.99 -28.38 14.09
N VAL A 22 -2.98 -28.66 14.91
CA VAL A 22 -1.74 -29.30 14.47
C VAL A 22 -2.02 -30.64 13.78
N GLN A 23 -2.92 -31.47 14.33
CA GLN A 23 -3.31 -32.75 13.74
C GLN A 23 -4.05 -32.61 12.39
N LEU A 24 -4.94 -31.63 12.25
CA LEU A 24 -5.69 -31.39 11.00
C LEU A 24 -4.80 -30.92 9.86
N LEU A 25 -3.78 -30.11 10.16
CA LEU A 25 -2.86 -29.51 9.18
C LEU A 25 -1.75 -30.47 8.73
N GLN A 26 -1.58 -31.60 9.42
CA GLN A 26 -0.60 -32.62 9.07
C GLN A 26 -1.02 -33.45 7.84
N LYS A 27 -0.05 -33.74 6.96
CA LYS A 27 -0.24 -34.58 5.77
C LYS A 27 -0.70 -36.02 6.12
N PRO A 28 -1.73 -36.58 5.46
CA PRO A 28 -2.25 -37.92 5.77
C PRO A 28 -1.15 -38.99 5.64
N GLY A 29 -1.11 -39.94 6.58
CA GLY A 29 -0.11 -41.00 6.63
C GLY A 29 1.18 -40.60 7.37
N SER A 30 1.29 -39.37 7.86
CA SER A 30 2.40 -38.92 8.72
C SER A 30 2.18 -39.21 10.21
N ASP A 31 1.09 -39.92 10.55
CA ASP A 31 0.60 -40.25 11.89
C ASP A 31 1.59 -40.99 12.81
N GLN A 32 2.68 -41.49 12.24
CA GLN A 32 3.77 -42.20 12.90
C GLN A 32 5.06 -41.36 13.01
N SER A 33 5.05 -40.08 12.61
CA SER A 33 6.20 -39.20 12.83
C SER A 33 6.47 -39.03 14.33
N PRO A 34 7.73 -38.87 14.78
CA PRO A 34 8.03 -38.76 16.20
C PRO A 34 7.26 -37.61 16.87
N PHE A 35 7.11 -36.49 16.17
CA PHE A 35 6.30 -35.36 16.63
C PHE A 35 4.80 -35.68 16.70
N ALA A 36 4.23 -36.43 15.75
CA ALA A 36 2.82 -36.86 15.83
C ALA A 36 2.57 -37.82 17.00
N VAL A 37 3.53 -38.69 17.32
CA VAL A 37 3.48 -39.57 18.50
C VAL A 37 3.56 -38.76 19.80
N LEU A 38 4.41 -37.73 19.85
CA LEU A 38 4.44 -36.77 20.96
C LEU A 38 3.08 -36.09 21.12
N VAL A 39 2.53 -35.50 20.05
CA VAL A 39 1.25 -34.79 20.08
C VAL A 39 0.10 -35.70 20.56
N LYS A 40 0.05 -36.98 20.13
CA LYS A 40 -0.91 -37.96 20.65
C LYS A 40 -0.77 -38.18 22.15
N ARG A 41 0.45 -38.37 22.66
CA ARG A 41 0.70 -38.51 24.11
C ARG A 41 0.33 -37.23 24.88
N LEU A 42 0.55 -36.04 24.31
CA LEU A 42 0.14 -34.78 24.93
C LEU A 42 -1.39 -34.65 25.03
N VAL A 43 -2.19 -35.26 24.14
CA VAL A 43 -3.66 -35.36 24.32
C VAL A 43 -4.01 -36.18 25.56
N GLU A 44 -3.41 -37.36 25.72
CA GLU A 44 -3.62 -38.23 26.88
C GLU A 44 -3.25 -37.52 28.19
N SER A 45 -2.10 -36.85 28.21
CA SER A 45 -1.67 -36.01 29.33
C SER A 45 -2.62 -34.82 29.59
N ASN A 46 -3.20 -34.21 28.55
CA ASN A 46 -4.17 -33.12 28.69
C ASN A 46 -5.46 -33.59 29.37
N GLU A 47 -5.93 -34.76 29.01
CA GLU A 47 -7.12 -35.38 29.60
C GLU A 47 -6.88 -35.79 31.07
N GLN A 48 -5.66 -36.25 31.40
CA GLN A 48 -5.23 -36.44 32.79
C GLN A 48 -5.21 -35.13 33.59
N MET A 49 -4.73 -34.00 33.03
CA MET A 49 -4.81 -32.69 33.69
C MET A 49 -6.25 -32.29 33.96
N ARG A 50 -7.18 -32.45 32.99
CA ARG A 50 -8.62 -32.19 33.22
C ARG A 50 -9.19 -33.06 34.33
N ALA A 51 -8.85 -34.34 34.36
CA ALA A 51 -9.34 -35.27 35.38
C ALA A 51 -8.89 -34.85 36.80
N GLN A 52 -7.61 -34.49 36.97
CA GLN A 52 -7.09 -33.99 38.26
C GLN A 52 -7.70 -32.63 38.64
N ALA A 53 -7.85 -31.70 37.70
CA ALA A 53 -8.51 -30.42 37.93
C ALA A 53 -9.97 -30.60 38.38
N ALA A 54 -10.74 -31.45 37.69
CA ALA A 54 -12.11 -31.77 38.06
C ALA A 54 -12.21 -32.46 39.43
N LYS A 55 -11.22 -33.30 39.78
CA LYS A 55 -11.11 -33.93 41.10
C LYS A 55 -10.85 -32.88 42.20
N ILE A 56 -9.90 -31.98 42.00
CA ILE A 56 -9.63 -30.83 42.90
C ILE A 56 -10.89 -29.98 43.08
N ASN A 57 -11.62 -29.64 42.01
CA ASN A 57 -12.81 -28.80 42.08
C ASN A 57 -13.89 -29.39 43.01
N ARG A 58 -14.04 -30.72 43.01
CA ARG A 58 -15.01 -31.44 43.86
C ARG A 58 -14.58 -31.50 45.34
N LEU A 59 -13.28 -31.41 45.62
CA LEU A 59 -12.71 -31.49 46.97
C LEU A 59 -12.62 -30.13 47.66
N VAL A 60 -12.56 -29.04 46.90
CA VAL A 60 -12.62 -27.67 47.41
C VAL A 60 -14.06 -27.35 47.88
N PRO A 61 -14.25 -26.86 49.13
CA PRO A 61 -15.56 -26.50 49.65
C PRO A 61 -16.32 -25.54 48.72
N GLN A 62 -17.60 -25.81 48.52
CA GLN A 62 -18.46 -25.04 47.61
C GLN A 62 -19.21 -23.90 48.32
N ASP A 63 -19.58 -24.07 49.59
CA ASP A 63 -20.32 -23.10 50.39
C ASP A 63 -19.43 -22.23 51.28
N GLU A 64 -19.78 -20.95 51.45
CA GLU A 64 -19.14 -20.05 52.42
C GLU A 64 -19.38 -20.46 53.90
N ASN A 65 -20.37 -21.30 54.15
CA ASN A 65 -20.71 -21.85 55.48
C ASN A 65 -19.98 -23.17 55.83
N ALA A 66 -19.00 -23.59 55.02
CA ALA A 66 -18.23 -24.80 55.33
C ALA A 66 -17.25 -24.55 56.49
N ASN A 67 -17.37 -25.32 57.58
CA ASN A 67 -16.46 -25.33 58.74
C ASN A 67 -15.03 -25.87 58.43
N ARG A 68 -14.58 -25.77 57.17
CA ARG A 68 -13.34 -26.34 56.63
C ARG A 68 -12.49 -25.23 56.03
N SER A 69 -11.65 -24.60 56.85
CA SER A 69 -10.70 -23.58 56.39
C SER A 69 -9.49 -24.27 55.76
N ILE A 70 -9.28 -24.08 54.46
CA ILE A 70 -8.13 -24.62 53.74
C ILE A 70 -6.98 -23.61 53.79
N SER A 71 -5.83 -24.01 54.35
CA SER A 71 -4.60 -23.22 54.35
C SER A 71 -3.47 -23.92 53.60
N PHE A 72 -2.76 -23.18 52.76
CA PHE A 72 -1.60 -23.67 52.02
C PHE A 72 -0.29 -23.19 52.64
N ASP A 73 0.70 -24.07 52.67
CA ASP A 73 2.06 -23.72 53.02
C ASP A 73 2.81 -23.11 51.81
N SER A 74 3.94 -22.48 52.07
CA SER A 74 4.76 -21.82 51.05
C SER A 74 5.23 -22.77 49.93
N ASN A 75 5.49 -24.06 50.24
CA ASN A 75 5.92 -25.01 49.22
C ASN A 75 4.74 -25.38 48.30
N THR A 76 3.54 -25.62 48.84
CA THR A 76 2.35 -25.82 47.99
C THR A 76 2.05 -24.61 47.11
N ILE A 77 2.20 -23.38 47.62
CA ILE A 77 2.00 -22.15 46.83
C ILE A 77 3.01 -22.07 45.67
N SER A 78 4.30 -22.30 45.94
CA SER A 78 5.34 -22.27 44.89
C SER A 78 5.19 -23.39 43.85
N LEU A 79 4.71 -24.59 44.24
CA LEU A 79 4.33 -25.65 43.31
C LEU A 79 3.18 -25.23 42.40
N ILE A 80 2.13 -24.61 42.97
CA ILE A 80 0.99 -24.05 42.22
C ILE A 80 1.47 -23.02 41.20
N GLU A 81 2.34 -22.08 41.61
CA GLU A 81 2.91 -21.09 40.69
C GLU A 81 3.74 -21.74 39.58
N SER A 82 4.54 -22.78 39.88
CA SER A 82 5.30 -23.52 38.86
C SER A 82 4.37 -24.14 37.82
N SER A 83 3.31 -24.81 38.29
CA SER A 83 2.28 -25.40 37.43
C SER A 83 1.59 -24.35 36.53
N VAL A 84 1.28 -23.15 37.05
CA VAL A 84 0.68 -22.08 36.23
C VAL A 84 1.68 -21.55 35.20
N ARG A 85 2.96 -21.38 35.56
CA ARG A 85 4.02 -20.99 34.60
C ARG A 85 4.22 -22.02 33.49
N ASN A 86 4.16 -23.31 33.81
CA ASN A 86 4.27 -24.39 32.83
C ASN A 86 3.05 -24.46 31.89
N LEU A 87 1.84 -24.26 32.40
CA LEU A 87 0.63 -24.14 31.57
C LEU A 87 0.68 -22.93 30.62
N ASP A 88 1.14 -21.77 31.10
CA ASP A 88 1.35 -20.58 30.27
C ASP A 88 2.37 -20.82 29.14
N ARG A 89 3.49 -21.47 29.46
CA ARG A 89 4.51 -21.89 28.47
C ARG A 89 3.95 -22.87 27.43
N LEU A 90 3.25 -23.91 27.88
CA LEU A 90 2.60 -24.89 27.00
C LEU A 90 1.62 -24.21 26.04
N ALA A 91 0.70 -23.40 26.56
CA ALA A 91 -0.31 -22.70 25.75
C ALA A 91 0.33 -21.75 24.73
N LYS A 92 1.33 -20.96 25.15
CA LYS A 92 2.07 -20.08 24.23
C LYS A 92 2.85 -20.83 23.15
N THR A 93 3.44 -21.97 23.49
CA THR A 93 4.20 -22.78 22.51
C THR A 93 3.26 -23.39 21.47
N PHE A 94 2.13 -23.97 21.88
CA PHE A 94 1.13 -24.48 20.93
C PHE A 94 0.48 -23.39 20.08
N HIS A 95 0.24 -22.20 20.65
CA HIS A 95 -0.22 -21.04 19.90
C HIS A 95 0.80 -20.59 18.84
N GLU A 96 2.08 -20.49 19.20
CA GLU A 96 3.16 -20.13 18.28
C GLU A 96 3.33 -21.18 17.16
N ILE A 97 3.21 -22.47 17.48
CA ILE A 97 3.17 -23.54 16.48
C ILE A 97 2.01 -23.30 15.51
N CYS A 98 0.78 -23.09 16.02
CA CYS A 98 -0.38 -22.84 15.16
C CYS A 98 -0.22 -21.57 14.29
N ALA A 99 0.41 -20.52 14.81
CA ALA A 99 0.72 -19.30 14.05
C ALA A 99 1.75 -19.56 12.93
N GLY A 100 2.80 -20.33 13.22
CA GLY A 100 3.79 -20.76 12.24
C GLY A 100 3.17 -21.62 11.13
N LEU A 101 2.36 -22.62 11.50
CA LEU A 101 1.64 -23.48 10.55
C LEU A 101 0.67 -22.65 9.68
N THR A 102 -0.07 -21.71 10.28
CA THR A 102 -0.98 -20.82 9.52
C THR A 102 -0.21 -19.98 8.50
N THR A 103 0.95 -19.44 8.90
CA THR A 103 1.82 -18.66 8.00
C THR A 103 2.35 -19.53 6.85
N GLN A 104 2.70 -20.79 7.12
CA GLN A 104 3.16 -21.72 6.09
C GLN A 104 2.06 -22.09 5.11
N ILE A 105 0.81 -22.31 5.57
CA ILE A 105 -0.36 -22.56 4.70
C ILE A 105 -0.63 -21.41 3.75
N LEU A 106 -0.48 -20.16 4.20
CA LEU A 106 -0.62 -18.97 3.35
C LEU A 106 0.43 -18.88 2.23
N MET A 107 1.51 -19.68 2.29
CA MET A 107 2.53 -19.80 1.24
C MET A 107 2.31 -21.02 0.31
N LEU A 108 1.39 -21.93 0.65
CA LEU A 108 1.05 -23.06 -0.21
C LEU A 108 0.15 -22.60 -1.36
N SER A 109 0.39 -23.12 -2.56
CA SER A 109 -0.36 -22.69 -3.77
C SER A 109 -1.69 -23.44 -3.94
N ASP A 110 -1.82 -24.63 -3.35
CA ASP A 110 -3.02 -25.47 -3.41
C ASP A 110 -3.74 -25.55 -2.06
N ALA A 111 -5.05 -25.28 -2.05
CA ALA A 111 -5.87 -25.30 -0.83
C ALA A 111 -6.02 -26.68 -0.15
N ASN A 112 -5.60 -27.75 -0.83
CA ASN A 112 -5.58 -29.13 -0.31
C ASN A 112 -4.18 -29.60 0.10
N GLU A 113 -3.14 -28.76 -0.12
CA GLU A 113 -1.79 -29.08 0.29
C GLU A 113 -1.66 -29.01 1.83
N ARG A 114 -0.93 -29.96 2.41
CA ARG A 114 -0.76 -30.07 3.87
C ARG A 114 0.72 -30.08 4.22
N ILE A 115 1.01 -29.56 5.41
CA ILE A 115 2.38 -29.36 5.88
C ILE A 115 3.06 -30.71 6.11
N SER A 116 4.35 -30.81 5.74
CA SER A 116 5.14 -32.01 5.95
C SER A 116 5.46 -32.20 7.43
N ALA A 117 5.62 -33.44 7.89
CA ALA A 117 5.92 -33.71 9.30
C ALA A 117 7.21 -33.02 9.79
N GLN A 118 8.20 -32.88 8.91
CA GLN A 118 9.48 -32.24 9.22
C GLN A 118 9.34 -30.71 9.36
N ASP A 119 8.45 -30.08 8.60
CA ASP A 119 8.19 -28.64 8.72
C ASP A 119 7.43 -28.32 10.01
N ILE A 120 6.45 -29.15 10.40
CA ILE A 120 5.76 -29.04 11.69
C ILE A 120 6.77 -29.15 12.84
N GLU A 121 7.69 -30.10 12.75
CA GLU A 121 8.76 -30.31 13.74
C GLU A 121 9.72 -29.11 13.79
N ASN A 122 10.16 -28.58 12.65
CA ASN A 122 10.98 -27.36 12.59
C ASN A 122 10.28 -26.15 13.23
N ILE A 123 8.99 -25.97 12.98
CA ILE A 123 8.17 -24.92 13.60
C ILE A 123 8.05 -25.14 15.12
N ALA A 124 7.92 -26.39 15.58
CA ALA A 124 7.90 -26.71 17.01
C ALA A 124 9.23 -26.41 17.70
N TYR A 125 10.38 -26.67 17.05
CA TYR A 125 11.69 -26.23 17.56
C TYR A 125 11.78 -24.70 17.68
N GLN A 126 11.34 -23.95 16.67
CA GLN A 126 11.33 -22.47 16.72
C GLN A 126 10.41 -21.91 17.81
N ALA A 127 9.23 -22.52 17.99
CA ALA A 127 8.29 -22.15 19.04
C ALA A 127 8.85 -22.43 20.44
N CYS A 128 9.51 -23.57 20.63
CA CYS A 128 10.15 -23.93 21.90
C CYS A 128 11.29 -22.98 22.28
N ASP A 129 12.22 -22.69 21.37
CA ASP A 129 13.33 -21.75 21.61
C ASP A 129 12.79 -20.35 21.99
N LYS A 130 11.77 -19.86 21.27
CA LYS A 130 11.12 -18.57 21.52
C LYS A 130 10.52 -18.46 22.94
N ILE A 131 9.92 -19.54 23.44
CA ILE A 131 9.16 -19.54 24.70
C ILE A 131 10.02 -19.97 25.90
N TYR A 132 10.73 -21.10 25.80
CA TYR A 132 11.54 -21.69 26.88
C TYR A 132 12.95 -21.08 26.97
N LYS A 133 13.52 -20.62 25.85
CA LYS A 133 14.79 -19.89 25.77
C LYS A 133 15.94 -20.67 26.41
N LYS A 134 16.42 -20.23 27.59
CA LYS A 134 17.53 -20.88 28.31
C LYS A 134 17.16 -22.22 28.95
N GLU A 135 15.86 -22.48 29.09
CA GLU A 135 15.32 -23.72 29.64
C GLU A 135 14.77 -24.63 28.52
N ASP A 136 15.11 -24.34 27.25
CA ASP A 136 14.67 -25.19 26.14
C ASP A 136 15.57 -26.43 25.99
N SER A 137 14.94 -27.60 26.06
CA SER A 137 15.50 -28.91 25.70
C SER A 137 14.89 -29.45 24.40
N GLY A 138 14.27 -28.59 23.60
CA GLY A 138 13.53 -28.93 22.39
C GLY A 138 12.10 -29.44 22.68
N PRO A 139 11.23 -29.51 21.67
CA PRO A 139 9.80 -29.76 21.85
C PRO A 139 9.47 -31.11 22.49
N TYR A 140 10.32 -32.12 22.30
CA TYR A 140 10.11 -33.45 22.88
C TYR A 140 10.25 -33.51 24.40
N GLU A 141 11.17 -32.73 24.97
CA GLU A 141 11.43 -32.70 26.41
C GLU A 141 10.69 -31.54 27.06
N SER A 142 10.86 -30.31 26.53
CA SER A 142 10.25 -29.08 27.06
C SER A 142 8.72 -29.21 27.24
N LEU A 143 7.99 -29.72 26.23
CA LEU A 143 6.53 -29.89 26.32
C LEU A 143 6.15 -31.04 27.26
N ARG A 144 6.83 -32.19 27.15
CA ARG A 144 6.55 -33.39 27.96
C ARG A 144 6.74 -33.11 29.44
N ASP A 145 7.84 -32.47 29.79
CA ASP A 145 8.25 -32.27 31.18
C ASP A 145 7.40 -31.17 31.84
N SER A 146 7.08 -30.09 31.11
CA SER A 146 6.11 -29.08 31.57
C SER A 146 4.75 -29.68 31.90
N MET A 147 4.26 -30.60 31.05
CA MET A 147 2.96 -31.22 31.22
C MET A 147 2.96 -32.26 32.35
N ASN A 148 4.03 -33.05 32.46
CA ASN A 148 4.21 -34.01 33.55
C ASN A 148 4.38 -33.33 34.91
N GLU A 149 5.12 -32.21 35.00
CA GLU A 149 5.25 -31.42 36.23
C GLU A 149 3.88 -30.88 36.67
N THR A 150 3.08 -30.34 35.74
CA THR A 150 1.70 -29.91 36.00
C THR A 150 0.83 -31.07 36.50
N ILE A 151 0.83 -32.23 35.84
CA ILE A 151 0.07 -33.42 36.28
C ILE A 151 0.50 -33.87 37.68
N SER A 152 1.82 -33.90 37.94
CA SER A 152 2.39 -34.30 39.23
C SER A 152 1.97 -33.34 40.35
N THR A 153 2.04 -32.02 40.11
CA THR A 153 1.59 -31.00 41.06
C THR A 153 0.09 -31.11 41.33
N LEU A 154 -0.75 -31.25 40.29
CA LEU A 154 -2.20 -31.40 40.46
C LEU A 154 -2.57 -32.69 41.21
N SER A 155 -1.90 -33.81 40.91
CA SER A 155 -2.07 -35.08 41.63
C SER A 155 -1.68 -34.95 43.11
N THR A 156 -0.54 -34.29 43.40
CA THR A 156 -0.08 -34.02 44.77
C THR A 156 -1.09 -33.18 45.54
N ILE A 157 -1.56 -32.08 44.96
CA ILE A 157 -2.58 -31.21 45.57
C ILE A 157 -3.90 -31.97 45.78
N SER A 158 -4.35 -32.76 44.80
CA SER A 158 -5.57 -33.54 44.93
C SER A 158 -5.48 -34.57 46.07
N ASN A 159 -4.36 -35.27 46.20
CA ASN A 159 -4.18 -36.28 47.23
C ASN A 159 -4.08 -35.65 48.63
N SER A 160 -3.43 -34.47 48.75
CA SER A 160 -3.37 -33.70 49.99
C SER A 160 -4.71 -33.06 50.39
N LEU A 161 -5.59 -32.75 49.42
CA LEU A 161 -6.97 -32.32 49.68
C LEU A 161 -7.88 -33.48 50.14
N GLU A 162 -7.67 -34.70 49.62
CA GLU A 162 -8.36 -35.91 50.05
C GLU A 162 -7.95 -36.36 51.46
N SER A 163 -6.67 -36.25 51.81
CA SER A 163 -6.17 -36.61 53.14
C SER A 163 -6.47 -35.58 54.24
N GLY A 164 -7.03 -34.42 53.87
CA GLY A 164 -7.28 -33.32 54.80
C GLY A 164 -6.01 -32.59 55.26
N ALA A 165 -4.87 -32.78 54.60
CA ALA A 165 -3.59 -32.20 55.00
C ALA A 165 -3.55 -30.65 54.95
N TYR A 166 -4.50 -30.02 54.25
CA TYR A 166 -4.65 -28.57 54.19
C TYR A 166 -5.72 -28.01 55.15
N ASP A 167 -6.38 -28.85 55.95
CA ASP A 167 -7.46 -28.43 56.84
C ASP A 167 -6.91 -27.77 58.11
N SER A 168 -7.13 -26.47 58.23
CA SER A 168 -6.72 -25.67 59.38
C SER A 168 -7.81 -25.67 60.45
N PRO A 169 -7.48 -25.90 61.74
CA PRO A 169 -8.42 -25.69 62.82
C PRO A 169 -8.81 -24.21 62.89
N LEU A 170 -10.09 -23.91 63.17
CA LEU A 170 -10.56 -22.52 63.26
C LEU A 170 -9.71 -21.73 64.27
N PRO A 171 -9.11 -20.59 63.87
CA PRO A 171 -8.44 -19.71 64.82
C PRO A 171 -9.49 -19.08 65.75
N GLU A 172 -9.30 -19.21 67.07
CA GLU A 172 -9.93 -18.31 68.04
C GLU A 172 -9.29 -16.91 67.96
N GLN A 173 -9.44 -16.24 66.81
CA GLN A 173 -9.14 -14.81 66.70
C GLN A 173 -10.36 -14.00 67.12
N ASN A 174 -10.15 -13.07 68.05
CA ASN A 174 -11.16 -12.14 68.54
C ASN A 174 -11.96 -11.55 67.38
N ALA A 175 -13.29 -11.69 67.40
CA ALA A 175 -14.18 -11.30 66.29
C ALA A 175 -13.96 -9.85 65.80
N LYS A 176 -13.51 -8.94 66.68
CA LYS A 176 -13.16 -7.55 66.31
C LYS A 176 -11.96 -7.44 65.36
N GLN A 177 -10.94 -8.29 65.50
CA GLN A 177 -9.78 -8.30 64.60
C GLN A 177 -10.12 -8.96 63.26
N ALA A 178 -10.89 -10.05 63.28
CA ALA A 178 -11.38 -10.69 62.05
C ALA A 178 -12.24 -9.73 61.20
N ILE A 179 -13.20 -9.01 61.82
CA ILE A 179 -14.03 -8.02 61.13
C ILE A 179 -13.19 -6.89 60.50
N TYR A 180 -12.14 -6.43 61.19
CA TYR A 180 -11.27 -5.37 60.64
C TYR A 180 -10.50 -5.87 59.41
N VAL A 181 -9.91 -7.07 59.47
CA VAL A 181 -9.20 -7.69 58.34
C VAL A 181 -10.16 -7.93 57.16
N ILE A 182 -11.37 -8.44 57.40
CA ILE A 182 -12.39 -8.63 56.35
C ILE A 182 -12.80 -7.29 55.73
N ALA A 183 -12.99 -6.24 56.52
CA ALA A 183 -13.34 -4.91 56.00
C ALA A 183 -12.21 -4.29 55.16
N GLU A 184 -10.95 -4.49 55.55
CA GLU A 184 -9.78 -4.02 54.79
C GLU A 184 -9.61 -4.83 53.49
N GLN A 185 -9.75 -6.15 53.54
CA GLN A 185 -9.73 -7.06 52.38
C GLN A 185 -10.87 -6.75 51.37
N LEU A 186 -12.08 -6.45 51.87
CA LEU A 186 -13.20 -6.04 51.03
C LEU A 186 -12.92 -4.69 50.35
N LYS A 187 -12.31 -3.75 51.08
CA LYS A 187 -11.93 -2.44 50.53
C LYS A 187 -10.84 -2.55 49.47
N THR A 188 -9.82 -3.40 49.65
CA THR A 188 -8.82 -3.64 48.61
C THR A 188 -9.43 -4.32 47.39
N SER A 189 -10.24 -5.36 47.58
CA SER A 189 -10.95 -6.06 46.50
C SER A 189 -11.88 -5.12 45.70
N MET A 190 -12.60 -4.22 46.38
CA MET A 190 -13.46 -3.22 45.72
C MET A 190 -12.63 -2.23 44.87
N ASN A 191 -11.51 -1.72 45.40
CA ASN A 191 -10.60 -0.85 44.64
C ASN A 191 -9.97 -1.57 43.43
N GLU A 192 -9.61 -2.85 43.59
CA GLU A 192 -9.08 -3.68 42.50
C GLU A 192 -10.14 -3.92 41.41
N SER A 193 -11.39 -4.20 41.80
CA SER A 193 -12.54 -4.33 40.90
C SER A 193 -12.79 -3.03 40.14
N ASP A 194 -12.79 -1.87 40.82
CA ASP A 194 -12.94 -0.56 40.18
C ASP A 194 -11.80 -0.26 39.19
N SER A 195 -10.56 -0.65 39.51
CA SER A 195 -9.40 -0.53 38.61
C SER A 195 -9.46 -1.49 37.41
N VAL A 196 -10.00 -2.70 37.58
CA VAL A 196 -10.26 -3.63 36.47
C VAL A 196 -11.36 -3.07 35.56
N ARG A 197 -12.47 -2.57 36.14
CA ARG A 197 -13.58 -1.95 35.39
C ARG A 197 -13.10 -0.76 34.54
N GLY A 198 -12.37 0.19 35.12
CA GLY A 198 -11.88 1.34 34.35
C GLY A 198 -10.91 0.94 33.21
N ARG A 199 -10.15 -0.15 33.37
CA ARG A 199 -9.33 -0.71 32.28
C ARG A 199 -10.16 -1.45 31.24
N LEU A 200 -11.30 -2.04 31.61
CA LEU A 200 -12.24 -2.66 30.68
C LEU A 200 -12.91 -1.59 29.81
N GLU A 201 -13.44 -0.53 30.44
CA GLU A 201 -14.10 0.60 29.78
C GLU A 201 -13.16 1.25 28.73
N LEU A 202 -11.91 1.55 29.10
CA LEU A 202 -10.90 2.04 28.15
C LEU A 202 -10.61 1.06 26.99
N LYS A 203 -10.67 -0.26 27.24
CA LYS A 203 -10.49 -1.26 26.18
C LYS A 203 -11.72 -1.42 25.29
N GLU A 204 -12.91 -1.17 25.80
CA GLU A 204 -14.14 -1.10 25.01
C GLU A 204 -14.14 0.14 24.09
N GLU A 205 -13.69 1.30 24.59
CA GLU A 205 -13.45 2.51 23.78
C GLU A 205 -12.40 2.27 22.68
N GLU A 206 -11.23 1.72 23.03
CA GLU A 206 -10.19 1.35 22.05
C GLU A 206 -10.72 0.39 20.97
N LEU A 207 -11.49 -0.64 21.37
CA LEU A 207 -12.08 -1.61 20.44
C LEU A 207 -13.08 -0.92 19.50
N LEU A 208 -13.92 -0.03 20.02
CA LEU A 208 -14.91 0.71 19.26
C LEU A 208 -14.25 1.65 18.23
N ASP A 209 -13.14 2.30 18.59
CA ASP A 209 -12.35 3.13 17.67
C ASP A 209 -11.54 2.32 16.65
N LEU A 210 -10.97 1.18 17.05
CA LEU A 210 -10.36 0.23 16.10
C LEU A 210 -11.39 -0.29 15.10
N LYS A 211 -12.64 -0.53 15.53
CA LYS A 211 -13.75 -0.93 14.66
C LYS A 211 -14.16 0.18 13.68
N LYS A 212 -14.18 1.45 14.12
CA LYS A 212 -14.36 2.60 13.21
C LYS A 212 -13.23 2.66 12.18
N MET A 213 -11.97 2.56 12.61
CA MET A 213 -10.79 2.60 11.74
C MET A 213 -10.80 1.45 10.72
N LEU A 214 -11.14 0.24 11.15
CA LEU A 214 -11.27 -0.93 10.27
C LEU A 214 -12.37 -0.74 9.22
N LYS A 215 -13.50 -0.11 9.58
CA LYS A 215 -14.55 0.25 8.61
C LYS A 215 -14.03 1.26 7.58
N VAL A 216 -13.39 2.34 8.02
CA VAL A 216 -12.79 3.33 7.10
C VAL A 216 -11.77 2.68 6.16
N LYS A 217 -10.91 1.78 6.67
CA LYS A 217 -9.95 1.04 5.82
C LYS A 217 -10.63 0.07 4.86
N HIS A 218 -11.75 -0.54 5.23
CA HIS A 218 -12.55 -1.36 4.33
C HIS A 218 -13.18 -0.52 3.20
N ASP A 219 -13.72 0.65 3.53
CA ASP A 219 -14.32 1.57 2.56
C ASP A 219 -13.24 2.15 1.60
N GLU A 220 -12.05 2.52 2.10
CA GLU A 220 -10.88 2.91 1.29
C GLU A 220 -10.44 1.79 0.33
N LEU A 221 -10.35 0.54 0.81
CA LEU A 221 -9.98 -0.61 -0.02
C LEU A 221 -11.04 -0.89 -1.10
N SER A 222 -12.33 -0.72 -0.77
CA SER A 222 -13.43 -0.82 -1.73
C SER A 222 -13.30 0.22 -2.84
N GLU A 223 -13.01 1.48 -2.49
CA GLU A 223 -12.79 2.55 -3.48
C GLU A 223 -11.57 2.27 -4.36
N LEU A 224 -10.44 1.84 -3.78
CA LEU A 224 -9.25 1.45 -4.52
C LEU A 224 -9.52 0.29 -5.48
N ASN A 225 -10.31 -0.70 -5.08
CA ASN A 225 -10.69 -1.83 -5.92
C ASN A 225 -11.59 -1.40 -7.10
N ILE A 226 -12.50 -0.45 -6.88
CA ILE A 226 -13.30 0.16 -7.97
C ILE A 226 -12.39 0.93 -8.94
N ARG A 227 -11.46 1.75 -8.43
CA ARG A 227 -10.47 2.49 -9.24
C ARG A 227 -9.57 1.55 -10.05
N LEU A 228 -9.17 0.42 -9.47
CA LEU A 228 -8.40 -0.64 -10.11
C LEU A 228 -9.19 -1.27 -11.26
N SER A 229 -10.43 -1.74 -11.01
CA SER A 229 -11.29 -2.32 -12.06
C SER A 229 -11.61 -1.35 -13.21
N LEU A 230 -11.74 -0.05 -12.91
CA LEU A 230 -11.90 0.98 -13.93
C LEU A 230 -10.64 1.18 -14.78
N ASN A 231 -9.45 1.02 -14.20
CA ASN A 231 -8.19 1.14 -14.94
C ASN A 231 -7.86 -0.13 -15.73
N GLU A 232 -8.18 -1.33 -15.22
CA GLU A 232 -8.13 -2.58 -15.97
C GLU A 232 -8.98 -2.50 -17.25
N LYS A 233 -10.25 -2.07 -17.12
CA LYS A 233 -11.15 -1.87 -18.29
C LYS A 233 -10.63 -0.83 -19.29
N LYS A 234 -9.92 0.20 -18.83
CA LYS A 234 -9.23 1.15 -19.74
C LYS A 234 -8.08 0.48 -20.47
N ILE A 235 -7.29 -0.35 -19.79
CA ILE A 235 -6.18 -1.12 -20.40
C ILE A 235 -6.74 -2.10 -21.44
N GLU A 236 -7.78 -2.86 -21.12
CA GLU A 236 -8.46 -3.77 -22.07
C GLU A 236 -8.98 -3.04 -23.32
N ASN A 237 -9.61 -1.86 -23.14
CA ASN A 237 -10.09 -1.07 -24.27
C ASN A 237 -8.94 -0.50 -25.11
N LEU A 238 -7.86 -0.02 -24.49
CA LEU A 238 -6.66 0.46 -25.19
C LEU A 238 -5.94 -0.69 -25.92
N GLN A 239 -5.89 -1.89 -25.34
CA GLN A 239 -5.37 -3.09 -26.00
C GLN A 239 -6.19 -3.42 -27.25
N ARG A 240 -7.53 -3.46 -27.15
CA ARG A 240 -8.42 -3.69 -28.30
C ARG A 240 -8.25 -2.64 -29.39
N GLU A 241 -8.14 -1.36 -29.02
CA GLU A 241 -7.85 -0.28 -29.97
C GLU A 241 -6.48 -0.43 -30.66
N LEU A 242 -5.46 -0.92 -29.96
CA LEU A 242 -4.14 -1.16 -30.52
C LEU A 242 -4.15 -2.37 -31.46
N GLU A 243 -4.84 -3.46 -31.10
CA GLU A 243 -5.06 -4.63 -31.96
C GLU A 243 -5.81 -4.26 -33.25
N GLU A 244 -6.85 -3.43 -33.16
CA GLU A 244 -7.54 -2.89 -34.34
C GLU A 244 -6.62 -2.05 -35.23
N LYS A 245 -5.77 -1.20 -34.64
CA LYS A 245 -4.82 -0.37 -35.39
C LYS A 245 -3.73 -1.23 -36.06
N ASP A 246 -3.19 -2.22 -35.35
CA ASP A 246 -2.21 -3.18 -35.87
C ASP A 246 -2.80 -4.01 -37.03
N SER A 247 -4.05 -4.48 -36.89
CA SER A 247 -4.78 -5.16 -37.97
C SER A 247 -4.94 -4.27 -39.21
N LYS A 248 -5.35 -3.00 -39.02
CA LYS A 248 -5.45 -2.01 -40.11
C LYS A 248 -4.08 -1.74 -40.76
N TYR A 249 -2.99 -1.60 -39.99
CA TYR A 249 -1.66 -1.40 -40.54
C TYR A 249 -1.14 -2.63 -41.31
N LYS A 250 -1.39 -3.83 -40.82
CA LYS A 250 -1.07 -5.09 -41.52
C LYS A 250 -1.81 -5.21 -42.84
N GLN A 251 -3.11 -4.85 -42.88
CA GLN A 251 -3.89 -4.80 -44.11
C GLN A 251 -3.28 -3.80 -45.12
N THR A 252 -3.05 -2.54 -44.72
CA THR A 252 -2.48 -1.51 -45.60
C THR A 252 -1.08 -1.90 -46.11
N LEU A 253 -0.26 -2.54 -45.28
CA LEU A 253 1.06 -3.04 -45.67
C LEU A 253 0.94 -4.15 -46.73
N GLU A 254 0.03 -5.10 -46.54
CA GLU A 254 -0.21 -6.18 -47.51
C GLU A 254 -0.79 -5.65 -48.83
N GLU A 255 -1.72 -4.70 -48.78
CA GLU A 255 -2.25 -4.01 -49.98
C GLU A 255 -1.14 -3.30 -50.76
N ALA A 256 -0.27 -2.56 -50.08
CA ALA A 256 0.90 -1.91 -50.69
C ALA A 256 1.92 -2.91 -51.23
N ARG A 257 2.13 -4.05 -50.55
CA ARG A 257 3.01 -5.13 -51.00
C ARG A 257 2.49 -5.77 -52.30
N VAL A 258 1.18 -6.02 -52.38
CA VAL A 258 0.51 -6.58 -53.57
C VAL A 258 0.52 -5.58 -54.73
N ASP A 259 0.27 -4.30 -54.49
CA ASP A 259 0.37 -3.25 -55.54
C ASP A 259 1.81 -3.11 -56.07
N GLY A 260 2.81 -3.12 -55.18
CA GLY A 260 4.23 -3.16 -55.56
C GLY A 260 4.57 -4.37 -56.43
N GLN A 261 4.09 -5.57 -56.07
CA GLN A 261 4.30 -6.77 -56.88
C GLN A 261 3.59 -6.72 -58.24
N LYS A 262 2.40 -6.10 -58.35
CA LYS A 262 1.73 -5.86 -59.64
C LYS A 262 2.54 -4.92 -60.53
N LYS A 263 3.07 -3.83 -59.96
CA LYS A 263 3.92 -2.86 -60.69
C LYS A 263 5.23 -3.49 -61.16
N ILE A 264 5.87 -4.34 -60.35
CA ILE A 264 7.07 -5.08 -60.77
C ILE A 264 6.75 -5.95 -61.99
N LYS A 265 5.67 -6.76 -61.95
CA LYS A 265 5.25 -7.58 -63.09
C LYS A 265 4.95 -6.77 -64.35
N GLN A 266 4.24 -5.65 -64.22
CA GLN A 266 3.97 -4.75 -65.36
C GLN A 266 5.26 -4.17 -65.97
N CYS A 267 6.25 -3.85 -65.13
CA CYS A 267 7.58 -3.43 -65.60
C CYS A 267 8.36 -4.58 -66.27
N GLU A 268 8.28 -5.81 -65.76
CA GLU A 268 8.89 -7.00 -66.36
C GLU A 268 8.26 -7.32 -67.73
N GLU A 269 6.92 -7.29 -67.82
CA GLU A 269 6.16 -7.46 -69.07
C GLU A 269 6.53 -6.38 -70.11
N ALA A 270 6.57 -5.10 -69.71
CA ALA A 270 6.99 -4.01 -70.58
C ALA A 270 8.45 -4.12 -71.03
N MET A 271 9.34 -4.59 -70.14
CA MET A 271 10.76 -4.81 -70.46
C MET A 271 10.94 -5.97 -71.44
N ALA A 272 10.15 -7.03 -71.34
CA ALA A 272 10.15 -8.15 -72.28
C ALA A 272 9.66 -7.72 -73.68
N VAL A 273 8.63 -6.87 -73.76
CA VAL A 273 8.19 -6.28 -75.05
C VAL A 273 9.31 -5.46 -75.68
N LEU A 274 9.97 -4.57 -74.93
CA LEU A 274 11.09 -3.77 -75.43
C LEU A 274 12.32 -4.61 -75.85
N GLN A 275 12.57 -5.75 -75.18
CA GLN A 275 13.61 -6.69 -75.60
C GLN A 275 13.27 -7.35 -76.93
N ASN A 276 12.04 -7.84 -77.11
CA ASN A 276 11.57 -8.41 -78.37
C ASN A 276 11.61 -7.39 -79.52
N ASP A 277 11.18 -6.14 -79.28
CA ASP A 277 11.27 -5.07 -80.27
C ASP A 277 12.73 -4.78 -80.67
N ASN A 278 13.66 -4.80 -79.70
CA ASN A 278 15.08 -4.60 -79.97
C ASN A 278 15.68 -5.78 -80.76
N GLU A 279 15.32 -7.03 -80.44
CA GLU A 279 15.70 -8.20 -81.22
C GLU A 279 15.17 -8.14 -82.66
N GLN A 280 13.91 -7.72 -82.86
CA GLN A 280 13.34 -7.51 -84.19
C GLN A 280 14.11 -6.43 -84.95
N LEU A 281 14.41 -5.28 -84.32
CA LEU A 281 15.19 -4.21 -84.94
C LEU A 281 16.62 -4.66 -85.28
N GLU A 282 17.25 -5.51 -84.47
CA GLU A 282 18.55 -6.10 -84.81
C GLU A 282 18.47 -7.08 -85.99
N GLN A 283 17.41 -7.90 -86.06
CA GLN A 283 17.14 -8.76 -87.21
C GLN A 283 16.93 -7.94 -88.49
N GLU A 284 16.07 -6.91 -88.46
CA GLU A 284 15.83 -6.01 -89.59
C GLU A 284 17.11 -5.28 -90.02
N LYS A 285 17.88 -4.75 -89.07
CA LYS A 285 19.19 -4.13 -89.30
C LYS A 285 20.18 -5.10 -89.93
N SER A 286 20.19 -6.37 -89.52
CA SER A 286 21.05 -7.41 -90.11
C SER A 286 20.63 -7.74 -91.55
N ALA A 287 19.32 -7.89 -91.79
CA ALA A 287 18.76 -8.16 -93.11
C ALA A 287 18.98 -6.98 -94.09
N LEU A 288 18.84 -5.73 -93.62
CA LEU A 288 19.17 -4.54 -94.39
C LEU A 288 20.68 -4.44 -94.68
N LYS A 289 21.54 -4.79 -93.71
CA LYS A 289 23.00 -4.86 -93.91
C LYS A 289 23.38 -5.91 -94.95
N ASP A 290 22.70 -7.06 -94.98
CA ASP A 290 22.94 -8.11 -95.97
C ASP A 290 22.35 -7.79 -97.35
N ARG A 291 21.17 -7.17 -97.43
CA ARG A 291 20.67 -6.55 -98.67
C ARG A 291 21.64 -5.49 -99.21
N LEU A 292 22.22 -4.67 -98.34
CA LEU A 292 23.24 -3.68 -98.74
C LEU A 292 24.51 -4.36 -99.25
N LYS A 293 25.01 -5.43 -98.59
CA LYS A 293 26.14 -6.23 -99.12
C LYS A 293 25.82 -6.83 -100.49
N GLN A 294 24.61 -7.36 -100.68
CA GLN A 294 24.15 -7.91 -101.97
C GLN A 294 24.08 -6.81 -103.05
N LEU A 295 23.50 -5.64 -102.73
CA LEU A 295 23.45 -4.50 -103.66
C LEU A 295 24.84 -3.97 -103.99
N THR A 296 25.76 -3.89 -103.03
CA THR A 296 27.15 -3.51 -103.29
C THR A 296 27.87 -4.55 -104.13
N LYS A 297 27.65 -5.85 -103.88
CA LYS A 297 28.21 -6.94 -104.71
C LYS A 297 27.68 -6.86 -106.15
N ASN A 298 26.37 -6.64 -106.33
CA ASN A 298 25.75 -6.47 -107.64
C ASN A 298 26.28 -5.21 -108.34
N LYS A 299 26.32 -4.06 -107.64
CA LYS A 299 26.94 -2.83 -108.17
C LYS A 299 28.40 -3.00 -108.56
N LEU A 300 29.18 -3.84 -107.86
CA LEU A 300 30.59 -4.10 -108.20
C LEU A 300 30.71 -5.04 -109.41
N VAL A 301 29.69 -5.88 -109.67
CA VAL A 301 29.54 -6.61 -110.94
C VAL A 301 29.11 -5.68 -112.08
N ASP A 302 28.26 -4.67 -111.81
CA ASP A 302 27.90 -3.63 -112.77
C ASP A 302 29.09 -2.68 -113.08
N ASP A 303 29.87 -2.28 -112.08
CA ASP A 303 31.09 -1.44 -112.23
C ASP A 303 32.20 -2.17 -113.00
N LEU A 304 32.20 -3.52 -112.98
CA LEU A 304 33.05 -4.33 -113.84
C LEU A 304 32.66 -4.25 -115.33
N MET A 305 31.45 -3.79 -115.66
CA MET A 305 31.00 -3.56 -117.04
C MET A 305 31.24 -2.13 -117.55
N GLN A 306 31.58 -1.15 -116.70
CA GLN A 306 31.90 0.22 -117.12
C GLN A 306 33.18 0.79 -116.48
N LYS A 307 34.32 0.18 -116.85
CA LYS A 307 35.65 0.61 -116.37
C LYS A 307 36.33 1.64 -117.28
N LYS A 308 36.69 2.80 -116.71
CA LYS A 308 37.92 3.64 -116.87
C LYS A 308 37.60 5.10 -116.47
N ILE A 309 38.44 5.97 -115.86
CA ILE A 309 39.75 6.07 -115.15
C ILE A 309 39.65 7.44 -114.41
N GLY A 310 40.23 7.76 -113.25
CA GLY A 310 41.10 7.09 -112.26
C GLY A 310 41.36 8.05 -111.07
N GLY A 311 42.08 7.59 -110.02
CA GLY A 311 42.41 8.40 -108.80
C GLY A 311 43.77 9.12 -108.87
N PRO A 312 44.54 9.31 -107.75
CA PRO A 312 44.27 8.89 -106.35
C PRO A 312 44.78 9.80 -105.18
N GLN A 313 44.29 9.54 -103.94
CA GLN A 313 44.97 9.66 -102.61
C GLN A 313 45.46 11.05 -102.07
N LYS A 314 45.53 11.36 -100.75
CA LYS A 314 45.75 10.54 -99.51
C LYS A 314 45.43 11.34 -98.19
N THR A 315 44.89 10.68 -97.14
CA THR A 315 45.10 10.86 -95.63
C THR A 315 44.96 12.24 -94.91
N ALA A 316 44.59 12.39 -93.62
CA ALA A 316 43.98 11.55 -92.55
C ALA A 316 43.69 12.39 -91.25
N GLY A 317 42.78 11.92 -90.35
CA GLY A 317 42.84 12.13 -88.88
C GLY A 317 41.85 13.06 -88.11
N MET A 318 41.16 12.52 -87.06
CA MET A 318 40.94 13.08 -85.69
C MET A 318 40.13 14.41 -85.45
N LEU A 319 39.58 14.80 -84.26
CA LEU A 319 39.27 14.15 -82.94
C LEU A 319 38.24 14.97 -82.06
N SER A 320 37.18 14.34 -81.52
CA SER A 320 36.62 14.59 -80.15
C SER A 320 35.93 15.97 -79.76
N PRO A 321 35.51 16.31 -78.50
CA PRO A 321 34.09 16.66 -78.18
C PRO A 321 33.76 17.82 -77.16
N SER A 322 32.46 18.09 -76.89
CA SER A 322 31.83 18.61 -75.61
C SER A 322 32.22 20.02 -75.03
N PRO A 323 31.62 20.54 -73.90
CA PRO A 323 30.18 20.66 -73.51
C PRO A 323 29.76 22.00 -72.78
N ASP A 324 28.45 22.16 -72.52
CA ASP A 324 27.70 22.72 -71.34
C ASP A 324 27.88 24.11 -70.63
N ASP A 325 26.79 24.45 -69.88
CA ASP A 325 26.57 25.42 -68.77
C ASP A 325 26.37 26.95 -69.03
N ARG A 326 25.68 27.75 -68.17
CA ARG A 326 24.36 27.67 -67.48
C ARG A 326 24.04 29.00 -66.71
N VAL A 327 22.75 29.33 -66.47
CA VAL A 327 22.23 30.31 -65.44
C VAL A 327 22.58 31.81 -65.66
N SER A 328 21.93 32.87 -65.12
CA SER A 328 20.53 33.34 -64.91
C SER A 328 20.64 34.72 -64.20
N LEU A 329 19.71 35.69 -64.37
CA LEU A 329 19.37 36.71 -63.33
C LEU A 329 18.20 37.66 -63.71
N GLN A 330 17.64 38.34 -62.69
CA GLN A 330 16.30 38.96 -62.67
C GLN A 330 16.32 40.51 -62.74
N ARG A 331 15.17 41.15 -63.05
CA ARG A 331 14.98 42.61 -62.96
C ARG A 331 13.68 43.03 -62.25
N GLN A 332 13.73 44.26 -61.73
CA GLN A 332 12.76 44.95 -60.88
C GLN A 332 12.55 46.37 -61.44
N LEU A 333 11.33 46.91 -61.43
CA LEU A 333 11.01 48.30 -61.81
C LEU A 333 9.78 48.83 -61.05
N GLY A 334 9.68 50.16 -60.90
CA GLY A 334 8.54 50.87 -60.29
C GLY A 334 8.51 52.38 -60.62
N SER A 335 7.61 53.13 -59.96
CA SER A 335 7.37 54.60 -60.06
C SER A 335 6.57 55.07 -61.31
N PRO A 336 6.04 56.34 -61.40
CA PRO A 336 5.98 57.45 -60.41
C PRO A 336 4.66 58.30 -60.29
N SER A 337 4.35 58.77 -59.06
CA SER A 337 4.20 60.19 -58.60
C SER A 337 3.03 61.20 -58.90
N ILE A 338 2.90 62.16 -57.94
CA ILE A 338 2.31 63.54 -57.90
C ILE A 338 0.79 63.75 -57.62
N GLY A 339 0.46 64.56 -56.59
CA GLY A 339 -0.79 65.37 -56.57
C GLY A 339 -1.42 65.73 -55.20
N ASP A 340 -0.89 66.75 -54.52
CA ASP A 340 -1.28 67.39 -53.24
C ASP A 340 -2.75 67.32 -52.73
N GLY A 341 -2.93 67.19 -51.40
CA GLY A 341 -4.21 67.05 -50.70
C GLY A 341 -4.12 67.09 -49.16
N LEU A 342 -3.16 67.84 -48.63
CA LEU A 342 -2.56 67.66 -47.29
C LEU A 342 -3.32 68.36 -46.12
N VAL A 343 -4.59 68.04 -45.88
CA VAL A 343 -5.32 68.47 -44.65
C VAL A 343 -6.18 67.38 -43.99
N LEU A 344 -6.63 66.36 -44.74
CA LEU A 344 -7.51 65.31 -44.21
C LEU A 344 -6.79 64.14 -43.52
N SER A 345 -5.47 64.00 -43.71
CA SER A 345 -4.71 62.87 -43.17
C SER A 345 -4.42 62.99 -41.67
N SER A 346 -4.10 64.18 -41.15
CA SER A 346 -3.66 64.32 -39.75
C SER A 346 -4.78 64.10 -38.73
N THR A 347 -6.01 64.55 -39.01
CA THR A 347 -7.19 64.25 -38.19
C THR A 347 -7.56 62.77 -38.29
N SER A 348 -7.58 62.22 -39.51
CA SER A 348 -7.84 60.79 -39.75
C SER A 348 -6.83 59.88 -39.03
N ASP A 349 -5.53 60.18 -39.12
CA ASP A 349 -4.48 59.40 -38.45
C ASP A 349 -4.55 59.53 -36.92
N GLN A 350 -4.93 60.70 -36.39
CA GLN A 350 -5.13 60.92 -34.95
C GLN A 350 -6.39 60.21 -34.44
N GLU A 351 -7.49 60.22 -35.20
CA GLU A 351 -8.71 59.45 -34.90
C GLU A 351 -8.45 57.94 -35.00
N VAL A 352 -7.73 57.47 -36.02
CA VAL A 352 -7.31 56.08 -36.17
C VAL A 352 -6.39 55.65 -35.03
N ALA A 353 -5.48 56.52 -34.56
CA ALA A 353 -4.65 56.24 -33.38
C ALA A 353 -5.47 56.17 -32.09
N ALA A 354 -6.44 57.08 -31.92
CA ALA A 354 -7.37 57.06 -30.78
C ALA A 354 -8.24 55.79 -30.79
N LEU A 355 -8.80 55.42 -31.94
CA LEU A 355 -9.59 54.19 -32.12
C LEU A 355 -8.76 52.92 -31.90
N ARG A 356 -7.49 52.89 -32.35
CA ARG A 356 -6.56 51.79 -32.04
C ARG A 356 -6.28 51.69 -30.53
N ASN A 357 -6.24 52.81 -29.82
CA ASN A 357 -6.06 52.83 -28.36
C ASN A 357 -7.34 52.39 -27.62
N THR A 358 -8.53 52.80 -28.03
CA THR A 358 -9.79 52.34 -27.40
C THR A 358 -10.05 50.86 -27.68
N VAL A 359 -9.81 50.39 -28.91
CA VAL A 359 -9.90 48.96 -29.25
C VAL A 359 -8.90 48.12 -28.44
N ARG A 360 -7.70 48.65 -28.16
CA ARG A 360 -6.72 48.01 -27.27
C ARG A 360 -7.22 47.94 -25.83
N LEU A 361 -7.68 49.05 -25.26
CA LEU A 361 -8.23 49.07 -23.89
C LEU A 361 -9.45 48.16 -23.74
N LEU A 362 -10.41 48.20 -24.67
CA LEU A 362 -11.58 47.31 -24.66
C LEU A 362 -11.20 45.83 -24.83
N LYS A 363 -10.14 45.54 -25.59
CA LYS A 363 -9.59 44.19 -25.71
C LYS A 363 -8.95 43.74 -24.40
N ASP A 364 -8.19 44.60 -23.74
CA ASP A 364 -7.55 44.32 -22.46
C ASP A 364 -8.60 44.15 -21.34
N GLU A 365 -9.65 44.97 -21.32
CA GLU A 365 -10.83 44.80 -20.44
C GLU A 365 -11.60 43.51 -20.73
N LEU A 366 -11.81 43.15 -22.00
CA LEU A 366 -12.45 41.88 -22.37
C LEU A 366 -11.59 40.68 -21.97
N TRP A 367 -10.27 40.75 -22.11
CA TRP A 367 -9.35 39.74 -21.60
C TRP A 367 -9.37 39.67 -20.08
N HIS A 368 -9.41 40.81 -19.37
CA HIS A 368 -9.59 40.84 -17.93
C HIS A 368 -10.92 40.23 -17.52
N LEU A 369 -12.06 40.64 -18.06
CA LEU A 369 -13.38 40.09 -17.73
C LEU A 369 -13.48 38.60 -18.05
N LYS A 370 -12.93 38.15 -19.19
CA LYS A 370 -12.86 36.73 -19.53
C LYS A 370 -11.98 35.96 -18.55
N MET A 371 -10.80 36.48 -18.21
CA MET A 371 -9.88 35.87 -17.25
C MET A 371 -10.46 35.86 -15.83
N THR A 372 -11.16 36.91 -15.40
CA THR A 372 -11.85 36.98 -14.10
C THR A 372 -13.00 35.99 -14.05
N ARG A 373 -13.75 35.81 -15.15
CA ARG A 373 -14.79 34.78 -15.25
C ARG A 373 -14.20 33.37 -15.21
N THR A 374 -13.19 33.07 -16.02
CA THR A 374 -12.54 31.75 -15.98
C THR A 374 -11.82 31.51 -14.67
N SER A 375 -11.28 32.54 -14.02
CA SER A 375 -10.70 32.46 -12.67
C SER A 375 -11.77 32.20 -11.62
N ALA A 376 -12.94 32.84 -11.70
CA ALA A 376 -14.08 32.56 -10.81
C ALA A 376 -14.76 31.20 -11.09
N GLU A 377 -14.60 30.64 -12.29
CA GLU A 377 -15.02 29.27 -12.63
C GLU A 377 -13.96 28.23 -12.18
N LEU A 378 -12.67 28.56 -12.25
CA LEU A 378 -11.56 27.72 -11.77
C LEU A 378 -11.39 27.74 -10.25
N ALA A 379 -11.66 28.87 -9.58
CA ALA A 379 -11.64 29.00 -8.12
C ALA A 379 -12.80 28.24 -7.42
N LYS A 380 -13.69 27.62 -8.20
CA LYS A 380 -14.67 26.63 -7.71
C LYS A 380 -14.13 25.20 -7.70
N LEU A 381 -12.94 24.96 -8.26
CA LEU A 381 -12.17 23.75 -8.04
C LEU A 381 -11.09 24.05 -7.00
N ASP A 382 -11.10 23.29 -5.91
CA ASP A 382 -10.02 23.33 -4.93
C ASP A 382 -8.72 22.85 -5.59
N THR A 383 -7.76 23.76 -5.74
CA THR A 383 -6.40 23.43 -6.19
C THR A 383 -5.48 23.29 -4.98
N PRO A 384 -4.84 22.13 -4.75
CA PRO A 384 -3.91 21.96 -3.64
C PRO A 384 -2.65 22.79 -3.87
N THR A 385 -2.42 23.80 -3.03
CA THR A 385 -1.20 24.61 -3.07
C THR A 385 0.01 23.80 -2.58
N PRO A 386 1.10 23.69 -3.35
CA PRO A 386 2.31 23.01 -2.89
C PRO A 386 3.00 23.83 -1.79
N SER A 387 3.02 23.32 -0.56
CA SER A 387 3.61 24.02 0.58
C SER A 387 5.14 23.91 0.58
N THR A 388 5.83 25.04 0.61
CA THR A 388 7.30 25.15 0.54
C THR A 388 8.06 24.70 1.79
N LYS A 389 7.40 24.02 2.74
CA LYS A 389 7.92 23.61 4.06
C LYS A 389 7.89 22.09 4.32
N THR A 390 7.75 21.28 3.27
CA THR A 390 7.80 19.80 3.37
C THR A 390 9.02 19.28 4.13
N ASN A 391 10.18 19.92 3.97
CA ASN A 391 11.42 19.52 4.63
C ASN A 391 11.39 19.73 6.16
N GLU A 392 10.79 20.82 6.67
CA GLU A 392 10.67 21.04 8.13
C GLU A 392 9.77 19.99 8.79
N ILE A 393 8.71 19.56 8.09
CA ILE A 393 7.80 18.51 8.55
C ILE A 393 8.51 17.15 8.55
N ALA A 394 9.27 16.83 7.50
CA ALA A 394 10.10 15.63 7.44
C ALA A 394 11.16 15.58 8.54
N ASP A 395 11.80 16.72 8.85
CA ASP A 395 12.75 16.83 9.95
C ASP A 395 12.08 16.67 11.32
N ILE A 396 10.89 17.24 11.54
CA ILE A 396 10.14 17.03 12.79
C ILE A 396 9.76 15.55 12.96
N TYR A 397 9.29 14.90 11.89
CA TYR A 397 8.96 13.47 11.89
C TYR A 397 10.18 12.59 12.19
N LYS A 398 11.32 12.88 11.56
CA LYS A 398 12.60 12.20 11.82
C LYS A 398 13.06 12.37 13.27
N ASN A 399 13.01 13.58 13.80
CA ASN A 399 13.38 13.86 15.20
C ASN A 399 12.43 13.20 16.21
N SER A 400 11.12 13.13 15.91
CA SER A 400 10.14 12.42 16.72
C SER A 400 10.39 10.90 16.73
N THR A 401 10.75 10.33 15.56
CA THR A 401 11.09 8.90 15.44
C THR A 401 12.37 8.56 16.20
N LEU A 402 13.39 9.43 16.17
CA LEU A 402 14.61 9.27 16.98
C LEU A 402 14.29 9.30 18.49
N LEU A 403 13.46 10.25 18.95
CA LEU A 403 13.05 10.33 20.34
C LEU A 403 12.29 9.08 20.82
N LEU A 404 11.41 8.52 19.96
CA LEU A 404 10.72 7.26 20.25
C LEU A 404 11.69 6.09 20.35
N ASN A 405 12.67 5.98 19.43
CA ASN A 405 13.68 4.91 19.48
C ASN A 405 14.58 5.01 20.72
N ASP A 406 14.98 6.23 21.11
CA ASP A 406 15.74 6.47 22.34
C ASP A 406 14.94 6.10 23.60
N LEU A 407 13.62 6.40 23.61
CA LEU A 407 12.70 5.96 24.66
C LEU A 407 12.60 4.42 24.72
N PHE A 408 12.32 3.75 23.61
CA PHE A 408 12.23 2.29 23.56
C PHE A 408 13.54 1.62 23.98
N SER A 409 14.69 2.16 23.57
CA SER A 409 16.02 1.70 24.00
C SER A 409 16.25 1.92 25.50
N SER A 410 15.84 3.08 26.04
CA SER A 410 15.97 3.37 27.47
C SER A 410 15.01 2.56 28.34
N ILE A 411 13.89 2.08 27.80
CA ILE A 411 12.97 1.15 28.47
C ILE A 411 13.51 -0.29 28.39
N ALA A 412 13.97 -0.74 27.21
CA ALA A 412 14.50 -2.09 27.00
C ALA A 412 15.81 -2.37 27.77
N SER A 413 16.61 -1.33 28.03
CA SER A 413 17.84 -1.44 28.84
C SER A 413 17.59 -1.43 30.36
N TYR A 414 16.35 -1.28 30.81
CA TYR A 414 15.99 -1.24 32.23
C TYR A 414 15.97 -2.64 32.86
N LYS A 415 17.06 -3.02 33.53
CA LYS A 415 17.11 -4.17 34.46
C LYS A 415 17.32 -3.68 35.89
N ILE A 416 16.40 -4.05 36.78
CA ILE A 416 16.54 -3.82 38.22
C ILE A 416 17.45 -4.91 38.80
N THR A 417 18.74 -4.60 38.89
CA THR A 417 19.71 -5.31 39.73
C THR A 417 20.52 -4.30 40.56
N GLY A 418 20.94 -4.70 41.77
CA GLY A 418 21.64 -3.87 42.76
C GLY A 418 22.98 -3.28 42.25
N ASP A 419 23.67 -2.40 42.98
CA ASP A 419 23.42 -1.87 44.32
C ASP A 419 23.54 -0.32 44.34
N ASN A 420 22.66 0.38 43.62
CA ASN A 420 22.50 1.83 43.82
C ASN A 420 21.17 2.35 43.25
N VAL A 421 20.05 1.92 43.84
CA VAL A 421 18.69 2.22 43.35
C VAL A 421 18.43 3.73 43.27
N ALA A 422 18.87 4.51 44.27
CA ALA A 422 18.68 5.95 44.31
C ALA A 422 19.41 6.69 43.17
N ALA A 423 20.69 6.39 42.93
CA ALA A 423 21.44 6.99 41.83
C ALA A 423 20.87 6.62 40.45
N LYS A 424 20.47 5.35 40.26
CA LYS A 424 19.81 4.89 39.02
C LYS A 424 18.46 5.58 38.80
N GLN A 425 17.66 5.77 39.86
CA GLN A 425 16.38 6.50 39.79
C GLN A 425 16.57 7.97 39.40
N GLU A 426 17.58 8.67 39.93
CA GLU A 426 17.76 10.10 39.61
C GLU A 426 18.27 10.31 38.18
N ILE A 427 19.09 9.40 37.66
CA ILE A 427 19.47 9.38 36.23
C ILE A 427 18.22 9.20 35.35
N ILE A 428 17.29 8.32 35.74
CA ILE A 428 16.01 8.12 35.01
C ILE A 428 15.13 9.36 35.08
N ARG A 429 14.96 9.98 36.26
CA ARG A 429 14.22 11.25 36.39
C ARG A 429 14.81 12.35 35.52
N THR A 430 16.14 12.44 35.45
CA THR A 430 16.85 13.43 34.64
C THR A 430 16.65 13.17 33.14
N LYS A 431 16.73 11.91 32.70
CA LYS A 431 16.43 11.51 31.31
C LYS A 431 14.96 11.77 30.94
N MET A 432 14.02 11.43 31.82
CA MET A 432 12.59 11.66 31.56
C MET A 432 12.30 13.15 31.38
N LYS A 433 12.80 14.02 32.27
CA LYS A 433 12.70 15.49 32.14
C LYS A 433 13.27 16.00 30.81
N LEU A 434 14.37 15.43 30.32
CA LEU A 434 14.96 15.80 29.03
C LEU A 434 14.09 15.35 27.84
N VAL A 435 13.46 14.16 27.94
CA VAL A 435 12.47 13.69 26.97
C VAL A 435 11.23 14.59 26.97
N ASP A 436 10.67 14.92 28.14
CA ASP A 436 9.52 15.82 28.26
C ASP A 436 9.81 17.19 27.63
N GLN A 437 11.01 17.73 27.89
CA GLN A 437 11.45 19.02 27.32
C GLN A 437 11.67 18.96 25.81
N THR A 438 12.20 17.84 25.28
CA THR A 438 12.38 17.67 23.83
C THR A 438 11.05 17.42 23.11
N ALA A 439 10.15 16.64 23.69
CA ALA A 439 8.78 16.44 23.22
C ALA A 439 8.00 17.77 23.18
N PHE A 440 8.07 18.58 24.25
CA PHE A 440 7.46 19.92 24.29
C PHE A 440 8.00 20.84 23.19
N ASN A 441 9.32 20.84 22.96
CA ASN A 441 9.93 21.62 21.89
C ASN A 441 9.53 21.14 20.48
N LEU A 442 9.44 19.82 20.26
CA LEU A 442 8.96 19.26 18.99
C LEU A 442 7.49 19.60 18.75
N ASN A 443 6.63 19.51 19.78
CA ASN A 443 5.22 19.88 19.70
C ASN A 443 5.04 21.38 19.36
N ASN A 444 5.83 22.27 19.97
CA ASN A 444 5.79 23.70 19.63
C ASN A 444 6.22 23.96 18.17
N ARG A 445 7.25 23.26 17.68
CA ARG A 445 7.69 23.33 16.27
C ARG A 445 6.63 22.77 15.32
N LEU A 446 5.96 21.68 15.68
CA LEU A 446 4.86 21.08 14.91
C LEU A 446 3.71 22.08 14.76
N ASN A 447 3.21 22.63 15.87
CA ASN A 447 2.13 23.62 15.90
C ASN A 447 2.47 24.88 15.08
N GLN A 448 3.74 25.31 15.09
CA GLN A 448 4.22 26.43 14.30
C GLN A 448 4.33 26.11 12.80
N CYS A 449 4.75 24.89 12.44
CA CYS A 449 4.78 24.46 11.04
C CYS A 449 3.38 24.28 10.48
N GLN A 450 2.47 23.66 11.24
CA GLN A 450 1.09 23.39 10.84
C GLN A 450 0.31 24.68 10.53
N SER A 451 0.51 25.75 11.31
CA SER A 451 -0.09 27.06 11.02
C SER A 451 0.58 27.79 9.85
N CYS A 452 1.77 27.39 9.41
CA CYS A 452 2.44 27.92 8.21
C CYS A 452 2.06 27.19 6.91
N VAL A 453 1.36 26.04 6.96
CA VAL A 453 0.98 25.26 5.77
C VAL A 453 -0.23 25.87 5.04
N LEU A 454 -1.15 26.50 5.78
CA LEU A 454 -2.35 27.11 5.22
C LEU A 454 -2.18 28.64 5.05
N PRO A 455 -2.63 29.23 3.92
CA PRO A 455 -2.66 30.68 3.77
C PRO A 455 -3.59 31.33 4.81
N GLY A 456 -3.09 32.30 5.58
CA GLY A 456 -3.88 33.07 6.56
C GLY A 456 -4.02 32.47 7.97
N SER A 457 -3.48 31.27 8.22
CA SER A 457 -3.47 30.65 9.56
C SER A 457 -2.37 31.16 10.50
N THR A 458 -1.52 32.11 10.08
CA THR A 458 -0.51 32.76 10.92
C THR A 458 -0.68 34.27 10.99
N ILE A 459 -0.41 34.82 12.18
CA ILE A 459 -0.23 36.24 12.44
C ILE A 459 1.28 36.48 12.60
N GLN A 460 1.87 37.18 11.64
CA GLN A 460 3.27 37.62 11.75
C GLN A 460 3.33 38.91 12.57
N THR A 461 4.23 38.95 13.55
CA THR A 461 4.61 40.16 14.28
C THR A 461 6.10 40.42 14.08
N ASN A 462 6.57 41.65 14.34
CA ASN A 462 7.96 42.05 14.15
C ASN A 462 9.00 41.22 14.96
N MET A 463 8.57 40.38 15.91
CA MET A 463 9.46 39.54 16.72
C MET A 463 9.21 38.03 16.58
N LYS A 464 7.96 37.61 16.39
CA LYS A 464 7.57 36.18 16.28
C LYS A 464 6.34 36.00 15.39
N THR A 465 6.24 34.82 14.78
CA THR A 465 5.02 34.37 14.09
C THR A 465 4.19 33.54 15.06
N PHE A 466 2.89 33.84 15.17
CA PHE A 466 1.93 33.14 16.03
C PHE A 466 0.84 32.49 15.17
N SER A 467 0.25 31.39 15.64
CA SER A 467 -0.95 30.81 15.01
C SER A 467 -2.14 31.75 15.19
N ASN A 468 -2.95 31.90 14.14
CA ASN A 468 -4.17 32.70 14.16
C ASN A 468 -5.17 32.10 15.17
N PRO A 469 -5.75 32.88 16.11
CA PRO A 469 -6.70 32.37 17.09
C PRO A 469 -7.91 31.63 16.50
N GLN A 470 -8.36 31.98 15.27
CA GLN A 470 -9.42 31.24 14.59
C GLN A 470 -8.93 29.87 14.11
N PHE A 471 -7.70 29.78 13.61
CA PHE A 471 -7.08 28.51 13.21
C PHE A 471 -6.84 27.59 14.42
N SER A 472 -6.31 28.13 15.51
CA SER A 472 -6.15 27.37 16.76
C SER A 472 -7.47 26.90 17.35
N LYS A 473 -8.56 27.66 17.18
CA LYS A 473 -9.91 27.22 17.55
C LYS A 473 -10.40 26.10 16.64
N SER A 474 -10.29 26.22 15.31
CA SER A 474 -10.70 25.15 14.39
C SER A 474 -9.93 23.84 14.58
N LEU A 475 -8.69 23.90 15.11
CA LEU A 475 -7.90 22.71 15.44
C LEU A 475 -8.32 22.04 16.77
N ALA A 476 -9.08 22.75 17.61
CA ALA A 476 -9.57 22.29 18.92
C ALA A 476 -11.10 22.19 18.98
N GLN A 477 -11.78 22.30 17.83
CA GLN A 477 -13.24 22.31 17.74
C GLN A 477 -13.73 20.99 17.18
N ASP A 478 -14.21 20.11 18.06
CA ASP A 478 -14.84 18.86 17.67
C ASP A 478 -16.14 19.09 16.90
N ARG A 479 -16.57 18.03 16.19
CA ARG A 479 -17.78 17.99 15.37
C ARG A 479 -18.99 18.46 16.17
N GLN A 480 -19.62 19.55 15.73
CA GLN A 480 -20.84 20.07 16.35
C GLN A 480 -22.07 19.49 15.66
N LEU A 481 -22.96 18.87 16.44
CA LEU A 481 -24.24 18.38 15.94
C LEU A 481 -25.08 19.57 15.42
N ALA A 482 -25.31 19.62 14.11
CA ALA A 482 -25.98 20.75 13.46
C ALA A 482 -27.52 20.66 13.55
N ALA A 483 -28.08 19.47 13.30
CA ALA A 483 -29.50 19.17 13.39
C ALA A 483 -29.72 17.64 13.44
N GLU A 484 -30.84 17.21 14.02
CA GLU A 484 -31.36 15.84 13.92
C GLU A 484 -32.59 15.85 12.99
N ILE A 485 -32.65 14.95 12.01
CA ILE A 485 -33.75 14.87 11.04
C ILE A 485 -34.34 13.46 11.08
N GLN A 486 -35.60 13.36 11.51
CA GLN A 486 -36.34 12.09 11.51
C GLN A 486 -36.97 11.85 10.13
N LEU A 487 -36.53 10.78 9.46
CA LEU A 487 -37.09 10.33 8.18
C LEU A 487 -38.03 9.13 8.40
N PRO A 488 -39.25 9.15 7.84
CA PRO A 488 -40.21 8.07 8.03
C PRO A 488 -39.70 6.75 7.41
N GLY A 489 -39.57 5.71 8.24
CA GLY A 489 -39.11 4.38 7.82
C GLY A 489 -37.63 4.07 8.06
N ALA A 490 -36.84 5.01 8.59
CA ALA A 490 -35.45 4.74 8.98
C ALA A 490 -35.39 3.94 10.29
N VAL A 491 -34.76 2.75 10.27
CA VAL A 491 -34.64 1.85 11.44
C VAL A 491 -33.32 2.05 12.20
N ASN A 492 -32.32 2.69 11.59
CA ASN A 492 -31.03 3.03 12.21
C ASN A 492 -30.68 4.48 11.91
N GLY A 493 -30.12 5.19 12.90
CA GLY A 493 -29.57 6.53 12.72
C GLY A 493 -28.24 6.52 11.96
N GLY A 494 -28.03 7.55 11.14
CA GLY A 494 -26.75 7.79 10.44
C GLY A 494 -26.32 9.24 10.62
N GLU A 495 -25.06 9.44 10.98
CA GLU A 495 -24.45 10.78 11.01
C GLU A 495 -24.00 11.18 9.59
N PHE A 496 -24.32 12.41 9.20
CA PHE A 496 -23.92 12.98 7.91
C PHE A 496 -23.16 14.29 8.15
N ASP A 497 -21.87 14.30 7.80
CA ASP A 497 -21.05 15.51 7.82
C ASP A 497 -21.50 16.45 6.68
N ILE A 498 -22.05 17.61 7.05
CA ILE A 498 -22.47 18.66 6.10
C ILE A 498 -21.72 19.96 6.34
N THR A 499 -21.37 20.68 5.27
CA THR A 499 -20.75 22.00 5.39
C THR A 499 -21.76 23.05 5.85
N GLN A 500 -21.28 24.15 6.44
CA GLN A 500 -22.17 25.24 6.87
C GLN A 500 -22.98 25.84 5.70
N GLU A 501 -22.45 25.80 4.47
CA GLU A 501 -23.13 26.27 3.27
C GLU A 501 -24.19 25.27 2.77
N GLN A 502 -23.91 23.96 2.83
CA GLN A 502 -24.92 22.92 2.60
C GLN A 502 -26.06 23.04 3.61
N TYR A 503 -25.76 23.18 4.90
CA TYR A 503 -26.77 23.40 5.95
C TYR A 503 -27.63 24.65 5.68
N ARG A 504 -27.01 25.78 5.31
CA ARG A 504 -27.74 27.01 4.91
C ARG A 504 -28.56 26.89 3.63
N THR A 505 -28.31 25.87 2.81
CA THR A 505 -29.06 25.59 1.57
C THR A 505 -30.24 24.69 1.89
N ILE A 506 -30.00 23.58 2.59
CA ILE A 506 -31.03 22.67 3.13
C ILE A 506 -32.05 23.45 3.96
N MET A 507 -31.61 24.33 4.89
CA MET A 507 -32.53 25.13 5.70
C MET A 507 -33.34 26.15 4.88
N ARG A 508 -32.80 26.68 3.77
CA ARG A 508 -33.55 27.58 2.87
C ARG A 508 -34.62 26.83 2.08
N GLU A 509 -34.27 25.66 1.56
CA GLU A 509 -35.19 24.82 0.79
C GLU A 509 -36.29 24.23 1.68
N ALA A 510 -35.94 23.80 2.91
CA ALA A 510 -36.90 23.31 3.89
C ALA A 510 -37.90 24.40 4.32
N ILE A 511 -37.43 25.63 4.59
CA ILE A 511 -38.31 26.76 4.93
C ILE A 511 -39.16 27.21 3.73
N GLY A 512 -38.68 27.03 2.49
CA GLY A 512 -39.45 27.30 1.28
C GLY A 512 -40.55 26.26 0.94
N CYS A 513 -40.61 25.15 1.69
CA CYS A 513 -41.63 24.10 1.53
C CYS A 513 -42.70 24.10 2.64
N ILE A 514 -42.71 25.12 3.51
CA ILE A 514 -43.69 25.37 4.58
C ILE A 514 -44.53 26.59 4.19
#